data_AF-A0A848KY68-F1
#
_entry.id   AF-A0A848KY68-F1
#
_cell.length_a   1.000
_cell.length_b   1.000
_cell.length_c   1.000
_cell.angle_alpha   90.00
_cell.angle_beta   90.00
_cell.angle_gamma   90.00
#
_symmetry.space_group_name_H-M   'P 1'
#
loop_
_entity.id
_entity.type
_entity.pdbx_description
1 polymer ?
#
loop_
_entity_poly.entity_id
_entity_poly.type
_entity_poly.pdbx_seq_one_letter_code
_entity_poly.pdbx_strand_id
1 'polypeptide(L)'
;MPDPLPHAPTTDILIEAEEFDDYGGWLLDSQFETQMGSPYLLAHGLGLPVADAVTTIDVDPGSYRVWVRSKDWVPSHHPGRFRVTIGGEPLPVEFGANGQDWSWQDAGRIELAGGPTQIALTDLTGFDGRCDAVYLSTGDAEPPNGAGPQARAWRRRLRGLPDEPVDGGTFDVVVVGGGVTGCAAALAAGRLGLTVALVQNRPVLGGNASVEIGITPRGETGALIKELSARTDDGDLVAFALLDAEPTVSVFLEHQVYDVVRTGDAITSVDARDARSGRESRLRGSVFIDCSGTAILGLLAGARTMFGQESRDEFDESLAPTERIESHHGNTVFFRTREADQPTGFPPVPWAVDVARDYADLGGQLQRPGVDNGAGPVAGHARTPDPATRRRMLSPLSHFWEYGQHLDPYTDTEHIRDHLLCAIYGTFSNVKTLEPKNYAHLTLDWVAHVPAQGEFRRYRGDYILTENDIREHADFADTAAWNSGAFCLHYGGHDKYDFRLRDWKWDTRDDTPFEVPFRCLYSADVDNLMMAGKHISVTHVAGSVTKFMGNGGQHAIATAAAAKLCVEHATTPRGVYQDHVDELQRLIVEIGGSVGHT
;
A
#
# COMPACT_ATOMS: atom_id res chain seq x y z
N MET A 1 50.99 32.38 -22.43
CA MET A 1 50.59 31.58 -21.25
C MET A 1 49.64 30.51 -21.77
N PRO A 2 49.78 29.24 -21.41
CA PRO A 2 48.75 28.27 -21.75
C PRO A 2 47.48 28.66 -20.98
N ASP A 3 46.33 28.53 -21.64
CA ASP A 3 45.01 28.67 -21.00
C ASP A 3 44.97 27.81 -19.72
N PRO A 4 44.35 28.30 -18.64
CA PRO A 4 44.09 27.43 -17.50
C PRO A 4 43.24 26.27 -18.02
N LEU A 5 43.75 25.04 -17.83
CA LEU A 5 42.99 23.83 -18.05
C LEU A 5 41.62 24.00 -17.36
N PRO A 6 40.49 23.70 -18.03
CA PRO A 6 39.20 23.75 -17.38
C PRO A 6 39.26 22.88 -16.12
N HIS A 7 38.82 23.44 -14.99
CA HIS A 7 38.68 22.69 -13.75
C HIS A 7 37.91 21.40 -14.07
N ALA A 8 38.48 20.24 -13.75
CA ALA A 8 37.72 19.01 -13.79
C ALA A 8 36.53 19.17 -12.82
N PRO A 9 35.30 18.87 -13.24
CA PRO A 9 34.15 18.89 -12.35
C PRO A 9 34.44 17.99 -11.13
N THR A 10 34.18 18.49 -9.93
CA THR A 10 34.61 17.82 -8.68
C THR A 10 33.54 16.95 -8.02
N THR A 11 32.34 16.89 -8.60
CA THR A 11 31.18 16.31 -7.92
C THR A 11 30.37 15.43 -8.87
N ASP A 12 30.25 14.16 -8.50
CA ASP A 12 29.21 13.29 -9.02
C ASP A 12 27.85 13.77 -8.49
N ILE A 13 26.81 13.75 -9.33
CA ILE A 13 25.49 14.29 -9.02
C ILE A 13 24.46 13.17 -9.17
N LEU A 14 23.68 12.93 -8.12
CA LEU A 14 22.54 12.01 -8.13
C LEU A 14 21.26 12.84 -8.04
N ILE A 15 20.43 12.75 -9.07
CA ILE A 15 19.07 13.30 -9.07
C ILE A 15 18.11 12.13 -8.85
N GLU A 16 17.45 12.09 -7.70
CA GLU A 16 16.43 11.08 -7.40
C GLU A 16 15.04 11.56 -7.86
N ALA A 17 14.11 10.62 -8.03
CA ALA A 17 12.76 10.87 -8.51
C ALA A 17 12.03 11.96 -7.73
N GLU A 18 12.17 11.99 -6.41
CA GLU A 18 11.50 12.96 -5.56
C GLU A 18 12.07 14.38 -5.67
N GLU A 19 13.29 14.55 -6.22
CA GLU A 19 13.96 15.85 -6.42
C GLU A 19 13.51 16.58 -7.69
N PHE A 20 12.54 16.02 -8.42
CA PHE A 20 11.95 16.73 -9.55
C PHE A 20 11.06 17.89 -9.07
N ASP A 21 11.29 19.09 -9.61
CA ASP A 21 10.55 20.31 -9.23
C ASP A 21 9.07 20.26 -9.67
N ASP A 22 8.83 19.67 -10.84
CA ASP A 22 7.50 19.48 -11.42
C ASP A 22 7.43 18.07 -12.01
N TYR A 23 6.47 17.27 -11.55
CA TYR A 23 6.28 15.92 -12.08
C TYR A 23 5.49 15.90 -13.39
N GLY A 24 4.94 17.03 -13.84
CA GLY A 24 4.06 17.10 -15.00
C GLY A 24 2.85 16.21 -14.79
N GLY A 25 2.77 15.10 -15.54
CA GLY A 25 1.76 14.06 -15.32
C GLY A 25 2.31 12.74 -14.75
N TRP A 26 3.58 12.70 -14.35
CA TRP A 26 4.17 11.56 -13.65
C TRP A 26 3.70 11.54 -12.19
N LEU A 27 3.64 10.34 -11.62
CA LEU A 27 3.31 10.12 -10.21
C LEU A 27 4.58 9.72 -9.45
N LEU A 28 4.80 10.27 -8.26
CA LEU A 28 5.82 9.76 -7.35
C LEU A 28 5.27 8.54 -6.60
N ASP A 29 5.87 7.38 -6.85
CA ASP A 29 5.48 6.13 -6.24
C ASP A 29 6.50 5.69 -5.17
N SER A 30 6.10 5.79 -3.90
CA SER A 30 6.87 5.31 -2.73
C SER A 30 6.48 3.91 -2.23
N GLN A 31 5.54 3.19 -2.87
CA GLN A 31 4.97 1.96 -2.31
C GLN A 31 5.98 0.83 -2.11
N PHE A 32 6.99 0.79 -2.96
CA PHE A 32 7.96 -0.32 -3.02
C PHE A 32 9.33 0.10 -2.51
N GLU A 33 9.44 1.20 -1.76
CA GLU A 33 10.71 1.73 -1.27
C GLU A 33 11.52 0.68 -0.47
N THR A 34 10.85 -0.21 0.26
CA THR A 34 11.51 -1.31 0.99
C THR A 34 12.22 -2.30 0.05
N GLN A 35 11.67 -2.56 -1.14
CA GLN A 35 12.24 -3.41 -2.18
C GLN A 35 13.25 -2.63 -3.04
N MET A 36 12.97 -1.35 -3.29
CA MET A 36 13.65 -0.51 -4.26
C MET A 36 14.80 0.31 -3.72
N GLY A 37 14.73 0.67 -2.45
CA GLY A 37 15.65 1.56 -1.75
C GLY A 37 15.30 3.04 -1.88
N SER A 38 14.34 3.39 -2.76
CA SER A 38 13.94 4.74 -3.10
C SER A 38 12.55 4.76 -3.76
N PRO A 39 11.84 5.90 -3.74
CA PRO A 39 10.69 6.15 -4.61
C PRO A 39 11.10 6.24 -6.09
N TYR A 40 10.12 6.25 -6.99
CA TYR A 40 10.35 6.47 -8.41
C TYR A 40 9.21 7.23 -9.08
N LEU A 41 9.48 7.90 -10.19
CA LEU A 41 8.46 8.51 -11.04
C LEU A 41 7.83 7.47 -11.97
N LEU A 42 6.50 7.47 -12.05
CA LEU A 42 5.67 6.56 -12.82
C LEU A 42 4.77 7.31 -13.82
N ALA A 43 4.92 7.04 -15.10
CA ALA A 43 4.09 7.63 -16.17
C ALA A 43 2.76 6.88 -16.36
N HIS A 44 1.82 7.05 -15.42
CA HIS A 44 0.53 6.33 -15.38
C HIS A 44 -0.55 6.95 -16.29
N GLY A 45 -0.26 7.05 -17.59
CA GLY A 45 -1.07 7.81 -18.56
C GLY A 45 -2.26 7.06 -19.20
N LEU A 46 -2.47 5.78 -18.86
CA LEU A 46 -3.55 4.93 -19.38
C LEU A 46 -3.59 4.83 -20.92
N GLY A 47 -2.41 4.80 -21.54
CA GLY A 47 -2.22 4.74 -23.00
C GLY A 47 -2.16 6.11 -23.69
N LEU A 48 -2.09 7.19 -22.92
CA LEU A 48 -1.77 8.53 -23.41
C LEU A 48 -0.49 9.02 -22.73
N PRO A 49 0.52 9.49 -23.48
CA PRO A 49 1.72 10.06 -22.87
C PRO A 49 1.37 11.18 -21.87
N VAL A 50 1.98 11.11 -20.69
CA VAL A 50 1.83 12.15 -19.66
C VAL A 50 2.72 13.36 -19.94
N ALA A 51 2.40 14.50 -19.34
CA ALA A 51 3.25 15.68 -19.43
C ALA A 51 4.61 15.44 -18.75
N ASP A 52 5.66 16.02 -19.31
CA ASP A 52 7.04 15.81 -18.88
C ASP A 52 7.27 16.18 -17.41
N ALA A 53 8.02 15.33 -16.70
CA ALA A 53 8.59 15.71 -15.41
C ALA A 53 9.87 16.50 -15.64
N VAL A 54 10.05 17.63 -14.95
CA VAL A 54 11.20 18.52 -15.13
C VAL A 54 11.82 18.94 -13.79
N THR A 55 13.13 19.14 -13.82
CA THR A 55 13.90 19.73 -12.71
C THR A 55 15.06 20.52 -13.27
N THR A 56 15.58 21.48 -12.50
CA THR A 56 16.77 22.24 -12.87
C THR A 56 17.84 22.10 -11.80
N ILE A 57 19.00 21.60 -12.19
CA ILE A 57 20.16 21.46 -11.31
C ILE A 57 21.29 22.38 -11.75
N ASP A 58 22.12 22.82 -10.81
CA ASP A 58 23.40 23.46 -11.14
C ASP A 58 24.47 22.38 -11.38
N VAL A 59 25.15 22.48 -12.52
CA VAL A 59 26.27 21.58 -12.86
C VAL A 59 27.56 22.37 -13.08
N ASP A 60 28.70 21.76 -12.77
CA ASP A 60 29.99 22.30 -13.20
C ASP A 60 30.22 21.99 -14.68
N PRO A 61 30.97 22.84 -15.43
CA PRO A 61 31.34 22.52 -16.80
C PRO A 61 32.20 21.26 -16.87
N GLY A 62 31.92 20.38 -17.83
CA GLY A 62 32.78 19.24 -18.14
C GLY A 62 32.06 18.02 -18.74
N SER A 63 32.81 16.92 -18.81
CA SER A 63 32.38 15.66 -19.41
C SER A 63 31.80 14.72 -18.36
N TYR A 64 30.53 14.37 -18.48
CA TYR A 64 29.83 13.48 -17.55
C TYR A 64 29.37 12.22 -18.26
N ARG A 65 29.62 11.06 -17.65
CA ARG A 65 28.91 9.83 -18.00
C ARG A 65 27.56 9.82 -17.29
N VAL A 66 26.50 9.52 -18.04
CA VAL A 66 25.13 9.55 -17.54
C VAL A 66 24.61 8.14 -17.35
N TRP A 67 24.05 7.87 -16.18
CA TRP A 67 23.35 6.63 -15.87
C TRP A 67 21.91 6.95 -15.49
N VAL A 68 20.95 6.16 -15.98
CA VAL A 68 19.54 6.31 -15.61
C VAL A 68 19.05 4.98 -15.03
N ARG A 69 18.50 5.01 -13.82
CA ARG A 69 17.89 3.83 -13.20
C ARG A 69 16.43 3.74 -13.58
N SER A 70 16.10 2.66 -14.27
CA SER A 70 14.75 2.43 -14.82
C SER A 70 14.38 0.95 -14.74
N LYS A 71 13.11 0.65 -14.98
CA LYS A 71 12.60 -0.71 -15.13
C LYS A 71 11.91 -0.88 -16.46
N ASP A 72 12.17 -2.01 -17.10
CA ASP A 72 11.35 -2.53 -18.18
C ASP A 72 10.33 -3.51 -17.60
N TRP A 73 9.14 -3.00 -17.31
CA TRP A 73 8.15 -3.75 -16.53
C TRP A 73 7.41 -4.82 -17.33
N VAL A 74 7.48 -4.77 -18.67
CA VAL A 74 7.07 -5.89 -19.56
C VAL A 74 8.14 -6.12 -20.64
N PRO A 75 9.21 -6.87 -20.33
CA PRO A 75 10.35 -7.08 -21.21
C PRO A 75 10.06 -7.63 -22.61
N SER A 76 8.88 -8.23 -22.83
CA SER A 76 8.51 -8.77 -24.14
C SER A 76 8.07 -7.70 -25.15
N HIS A 77 7.64 -6.52 -24.68
CA HIS A 77 7.03 -5.49 -25.52
C HIS A 77 7.44 -4.06 -25.16
N HIS A 78 8.08 -3.85 -24.01
CA HIS A 78 8.60 -2.57 -23.53
C HIS A 78 7.52 -1.48 -23.53
N PRO A 79 6.39 -1.61 -22.82
CA PRO A 79 5.34 -0.60 -22.84
C PRO A 79 5.72 0.67 -22.09
N GLY A 80 6.57 0.62 -21.07
CA GLY A 80 6.95 1.78 -20.25
C GLY A 80 8.14 2.59 -20.76
N ARG A 81 8.13 3.00 -22.03
CA ARG A 81 9.29 3.70 -22.62
C ARG A 81 9.24 5.20 -22.39
N PHE A 82 10.40 5.79 -22.15
CA PHE A 82 10.56 7.22 -21.95
C PHE A 82 11.93 7.71 -22.44
N ARG A 83 12.07 9.02 -22.61
CA ARG A 83 13.36 9.68 -22.90
C ARG A 83 13.78 10.57 -21.75
N VAL A 84 15.08 10.78 -21.66
CA VAL A 84 15.68 11.78 -20.77
C VAL A 84 16.35 12.84 -21.64
N THR A 85 16.08 14.10 -21.33
CA THR A 85 16.72 15.26 -21.94
C THR A 85 17.55 15.97 -20.87
N ILE A 86 18.79 16.35 -21.19
CA ILE A 86 19.68 17.10 -20.28
C ILE A 86 20.20 18.34 -21.02
N GLY A 87 19.97 19.54 -20.47
CA GLY A 87 20.36 20.80 -21.09
C GLY A 87 19.62 21.08 -22.41
N GLY A 88 18.43 20.50 -22.59
CA GLY A 88 17.64 20.59 -23.83
C GLY A 88 18.03 19.59 -24.92
N GLU A 89 19.09 18.80 -24.72
CA GLU A 89 19.52 17.76 -25.67
C GLU A 89 19.06 16.37 -25.21
N PRO A 90 18.40 15.58 -26.06
CA PRO A 90 17.97 14.23 -25.70
C PRO A 90 19.16 13.29 -25.61
N LEU A 91 19.16 12.42 -24.60
CA LEU A 91 20.12 11.32 -24.51
C LEU A 91 19.92 10.35 -25.69
N PRO A 92 20.99 9.65 -26.14
CA PRO A 92 20.91 8.76 -27.30
C PRO A 92 20.17 7.44 -27.03
N VAL A 93 19.72 7.21 -25.78
CA VAL A 93 19.08 5.99 -25.31
C VAL A 93 17.61 6.27 -24.99
N GLU A 94 16.74 5.35 -25.43
CA GLU A 94 15.36 5.25 -24.95
C GLU A 94 15.32 4.28 -23.77
N PHE A 95 14.76 4.72 -22.65
CA PHE A 95 14.75 3.96 -21.39
C PHE A 95 13.46 3.16 -21.23
N GLY A 96 13.45 2.20 -20.30
CA GLY A 96 12.31 1.29 -20.09
C GLY A 96 12.14 0.22 -21.18
N ALA A 97 13.20 -0.08 -21.95
CA ALA A 97 13.21 -1.04 -23.05
C ALA A 97 14.49 -1.91 -23.10
N ASN A 98 15.10 -2.19 -21.94
CA ASN A 98 16.36 -2.93 -21.86
C ASN A 98 16.19 -4.42 -21.49
N GLY A 99 14.96 -4.90 -21.33
CA GLY A 99 14.65 -6.26 -20.94
C GLY A 99 15.03 -6.62 -19.51
N GLN A 100 15.34 -5.63 -18.67
CA GLN A 100 15.76 -5.82 -17.29
C GLN A 100 14.71 -5.30 -16.31
N ASP A 101 14.70 -5.89 -15.12
CA ASP A 101 14.10 -5.24 -13.96
C ASP A 101 14.87 -3.94 -13.61
N TRP A 102 14.67 -3.40 -12.41
CA TRP A 102 15.38 -2.21 -11.94
C TRP A 102 16.90 -2.30 -12.10
N SER A 103 17.42 -1.48 -13.00
CA SER A 103 18.82 -1.50 -13.42
C SER A 103 19.29 -0.11 -13.84
N TRP A 104 20.60 0.14 -13.68
CA TRP A 104 21.26 1.32 -14.22
C TRP A 104 21.55 1.11 -15.71
N GLN A 105 21.10 2.04 -16.56
CA GLN A 105 21.39 2.05 -17.98
C GLN A 105 22.40 3.16 -18.29
N ASP A 106 23.52 2.79 -18.92
CA ASP A 106 24.52 3.74 -19.41
C ASP A 106 23.98 4.47 -20.65
N ALA A 107 23.90 5.80 -20.56
CA ALA A 107 23.47 6.67 -21.64
C ALA A 107 24.64 7.34 -22.37
N GLY A 108 25.88 6.95 -22.05
CA GLY A 108 27.09 7.48 -22.63
C GLY A 108 27.57 8.77 -21.95
N ARG A 109 28.51 9.46 -22.61
CA ARG A 109 29.07 10.73 -22.13
C ARG A 109 28.43 11.93 -22.82
N ILE A 110 28.18 12.97 -22.04
CA ILE A 110 27.72 14.29 -22.51
C ILE A 110 28.68 15.38 -22.03
N GLU A 111 28.74 16.48 -22.77
CA GLU A 111 29.50 17.68 -22.39
C GLU A 111 28.52 18.75 -21.91
N LEU A 112 28.71 19.25 -20.69
CA LEU A 112 27.89 20.30 -20.10
C LEU A 112 28.70 21.58 -19.95
N ALA A 113 28.09 22.72 -20.28
CA ALA A 113 28.75 24.04 -20.26
C ALA A 113 28.83 24.66 -18.86
N GLY A 114 28.20 24.05 -17.86
CA GLY A 114 28.10 24.56 -16.49
C GLY A 114 26.92 25.52 -16.27
N GLY A 115 26.49 25.63 -15.02
CA GLY A 115 25.34 26.44 -14.60
C GLY A 115 24.00 25.67 -14.61
N PRO A 116 22.87 26.40 -14.55
CA PRO A 116 21.55 25.79 -14.51
C PRO A 116 21.29 24.92 -15.74
N THR A 117 21.04 23.64 -15.51
CA THR A 117 20.82 22.62 -16.52
C THR A 117 19.50 21.92 -16.24
N GLN A 118 18.56 22.02 -17.18
CA GLN A 118 17.28 21.34 -17.08
C GLN A 118 17.42 19.85 -17.40
N ILE A 119 16.78 19.01 -16.60
CA ILE A 119 16.57 17.60 -16.85
C ILE A 119 15.07 17.38 -17.05
N ALA A 120 14.70 16.63 -18.09
CA ALA A 120 13.30 16.30 -18.38
C ALA A 120 13.11 14.81 -18.65
N LEU A 121 12.03 14.22 -18.13
CA LEU A 121 11.54 12.88 -18.45
C LEU A 121 10.32 12.98 -19.35
N THR A 122 10.45 12.49 -20.58
CA THR A 122 9.37 12.50 -21.58
C THR A 122 8.80 11.10 -21.76
N ASP A 123 7.55 10.90 -21.36
CA ASP A 123 6.82 9.65 -21.60
C ASP A 123 6.53 9.48 -23.10
N LEU A 124 6.71 8.28 -23.63
CA LEU A 124 6.51 7.98 -25.04
C LEU A 124 5.25 7.18 -25.33
N THR A 125 4.63 6.58 -24.32
CA THR A 125 3.61 5.54 -24.53
C THR A 125 2.35 5.72 -23.69
N GLY A 126 2.44 6.34 -22.51
CA GLY A 126 1.35 6.39 -21.55
C GLY A 126 1.15 5.11 -20.74
N PHE A 127 2.10 4.16 -20.76
CA PHE A 127 2.00 2.88 -20.05
C PHE A 127 3.14 2.65 -19.06
N ASP A 128 3.11 3.41 -17.97
CA ASP A 128 3.86 3.11 -16.75
C ASP A 128 5.37 3.10 -16.94
N GLY A 129 5.91 4.07 -17.71
CA GLY A 129 7.35 4.33 -17.74
C GLY A 129 7.88 4.66 -16.34
N ARG A 130 9.09 4.17 -16.02
CA ARG A 130 9.62 4.22 -14.64
C ARG A 130 11.03 4.73 -14.59
N CYS A 131 11.22 5.82 -13.84
CA CYS A 131 12.52 6.41 -13.58
C CYS A 131 12.71 6.62 -12.08
N ASP A 132 13.72 5.98 -11.51
CA ASP A 132 14.10 6.17 -10.10
C ASP A 132 15.11 7.29 -9.95
N ALA A 133 16.15 7.32 -10.79
CA ALA A 133 17.22 8.31 -10.65
C ALA A 133 18.00 8.54 -11.95
N VAL A 134 18.57 9.74 -12.06
CA VAL A 134 19.56 10.13 -13.07
C VAL A 134 20.87 10.45 -12.36
N TYR A 135 21.96 9.84 -12.77
CA TYR A 135 23.28 10.00 -12.16
C TYR A 135 24.30 10.50 -13.17
N LEU A 136 24.91 11.64 -12.87
CA LEU A 136 25.98 12.27 -13.65
C LEU A 136 27.30 12.02 -12.93
N SER A 137 28.22 11.32 -13.57
CA SER A 137 29.51 10.93 -13.01
C SER A 137 30.66 11.48 -13.84
N THR A 138 31.72 11.93 -13.21
CA THR A 138 32.97 12.28 -13.92
C THR A 138 33.81 11.04 -14.22
N GLY A 139 33.61 9.97 -13.45
CA GLY A 139 34.23 8.66 -13.65
C GLY A 139 33.38 7.71 -14.50
N ASP A 140 33.92 6.51 -14.73
CA ASP A 140 33.29 5.49 -15.57
C ASP A 140 32.63 4.36 -14.76
N ALA A 141 32.68 4.39 -13.43
CA ALA A 141 32.14 3.36 -12.56
C ALA A 141 30.61 3.33 -12.61
N GLU A 142 30.05 2.12 -12.74
CA GLU A 142 28.62 1.89 -12.63
C GLU A 142 28.16 2.11 -11.16
N PRO A 143 27.03 2.78 -10.94
CA PRO A 143 26.50 2.98 -9.59
C PRO A 143 26.06 1.67 -8.94
N PRO A 144 26.10 1.55 -7.60
CA PRO A 144 25.55 0.39 -6.91
C PRO A 144 24.04 0.27 -7.19
N ASN A 145 23.59 -0.93 -7.56
CA ASN A 145 22.17 -1.24 -7.79
C ASN A 145 21.50 -1.81 -6.53
N GLY A 146 20.16 -1.77 -6.48
CA GLY A 146 19.31 -2.37 -5.44
C GLY A 146 19.16 -1.53 -4.17
N ALA A 147 18.51 -2.13 -3.17
CA ALA A 147 18.11 -1.49 -1.91
C ALA A 147 19.01 -1.83 -0.71
N GLY A 148 20.13 -2.52 -0.93
CA GLY A 148 21.00 -3.00 0.14
C GLY A 148 21.81 -1.89 0.84
N PRO A 149 22.51 -2.20 1.96
CA PRO A 149 23.25 -1.22 2.74
C PRO A 149 24.28 -0.41 1.94
N GLN A 150 24.95 -1.03 0.97
CA GLN A 150 25.94 -0.34 0.12
C GLN A 150 25.28 0.73 -0.76
N ALA A 151 24.17 0.40 -1.43
CA ALA A 151 23.44 1.34 -2.27
C ALA A 151 22.87 2.49 -1.43
N ARG A 152 22.31 2.18 -0.25
CA ARG A 152 21.80 3.20 0.69
C ARG A 152 22.90 4.16 1.16
N ALA A 153 24.05 3.63 1.60
CA ALA A 153 25.18 4.47 2.01
C ALA A 153 25.72 5.34 0.87
N TRP A 154 25.70 4.81 -0.37
CA TRP A 154 26.07 5.57 -1.55
C TRP A 154 25.10 6.72 -1.85
N ARG A 155 23.78 6.47 -1.83
CA ARG A 155 22.74 7.50 -2.01
C ARG A 155 22.85 8.58 -0.93
N ARG A 156 22.90 8.20 0.35
CA ARG A 156 23.01 9.15 1.48
C ARG A 156 24.20 10.08 1.34
N ARG A 157 25.39 9.54 1.00
CA ARG A 157 26.60 10.34 0.84
C ARG A 157 26.47 11.38 -0.27
N LEU A 158 25.91 11.00 -1.43
CA LEU A 158 25.73 11.92 -2.56
C LEU A 158 24.70 13.00 -2.27
N ARG A 159 23.70 12.69 -1.44
CA ARG A 159 22.66 13.64 -1.02
C ARG A 159 23.00 14.44 0.24
N GLY A 160 24.18 14.22 0.84
CA GLY A 160 24.58 14.87 2.08
C GLY A 160 23.68 14.53 3.28
N LEU A 161 23.03 13.37 3.26
CA LEU A 161 22.16 12.92 4.33
C LEU A 161 22.98 12.38 5.52
N PRO A 162 22.50 12.54 6.77
CA PRO A 162 23.16 11.96 7.95
C PRO A 162 23.27 10.43 7.87
N ASP A 163 24.33 9.88 8.47
CA ASP A 163 24.53 8.42 8.57
C ASP A 163 23.55 7.75 9.53
N GLU A 164 23.08 8.50 10.53
CA GLU A 164 22.14 8.04 11.57
C GLU A 164 20.84 8.86 11.52
N PRO A 165 19.69 8.25 11.86
CA PRO A 165 18.41 8.95 11.90
C PRO A 165 18.44 10.15 12.85
N VAL A 166 17.86 11.27 12.43
CA VAL A 166 17.71 12.45 13.28
C VAL A 166 16.59 12.24 14.30
N ASP A 167 16.58 13.01 15.40
CA ASP A 167 15.50 12.94 16.37
C ASP A 167 14.17 13.39 15.74
N GLY A 168 13.18 12.49 15.71
CA GLY A 168 11.83 12.74 15.22
C GLY A 168 10.84 13.11 16.33
N GLY A 169 11.27 13.07 17.60
CA GLY A 169 10.44 13.39 18.76
C GLY A 169 10.16 12.18 19.66
N THR A 170 9.56 12.48 20.81
CA THR A 170 9.14 11.50 21.82
C THR A 170 7.65 11.64 22.08
N PHE A 171 6.96 10.51 22.06
CA PHE A 171 5.51 10.41 22.14
C PHE A 171 5.12 9.39 23.20
N ASP A 172 3.91 9.51 23.72
CA ASP A 172 3.31 8.45 24.54
C ASP A 172 3.02 7.22 23.66
N VAL A 173 2.45 7.48 22.46
CA VAL A 173 2.03 6.45 21.51
C VAL A 173 2.59 6.71 20.12
N VAL A 174 3.14 5.67 19.50
CA VAL A 174 3.48 5.66 18.07
C VAL A 174 2.56 4.69 17.33
N VAL A 175 1.78 5.22 16.39
CA VAL A 175 0.85 4.48 15.53
C VAL A 175 1.45 4.34 14.15
N VAL A 176 1.60 3.12 13.64
CA VAL A 176 2.19 2.87 12.31
C VAL A 176 1.12 2.37 11.35
N GLY A 177 0.86 3.13 10.30
CA GLY A 177 -0.16 2.86 9.27
C GLY A 177 -1.34 3.82 9.38
N GLY A 178 -1.51 4.72 8.39
CA GLY A 178 -2.56 5.73 8.30
C GLY A 178 -3.83 5.27 7.59
N GLY A 179 -4.19 3.98 7.69
CA GLY A 179 -5.50 3.49 7.26
C GLY A 179 -6.64 4.02 8.14
N VAL A 180 -7.91 3.75 7.81
CA VAL A 180 -9.05 4.08 8.69
C VAL A 180 -8.82 3.62 10.13
N THR A 181 -8.24 2.43 10.30
CA THR A 181 -7.85 1.87 11.59
C THR A 181 -6.82 2.74 12.33
N GLY A 182 -5.72 3.14 11.69
CA GLY A 182 -4.70 3.94 12.36
C GLY A 182 -5.12 5.37 12.61
N CYS A 183 -5.93 5.95 11.73
CA CYS A 183 -6.57 7.24 11.98
C CYS A 183 -7.47 7.17 13.23
N ALA A 184 -8.24 6.08 13.40
CA ALA A 184 -9.06 5.87 14.58
C ALA A 184 -8.20 5.72 15.84
N ALA A 185 -7.11 4.96 15.77
CA ALA A 185 -6.20 4.77 16.92
C ALA A 185 -5.57 6.10 17.35
N ALA A 186 -5.04 6.86 16.39
CA ALA A 186 -4.38 8.12 16.66
C ALA A 186 -5.34 9.19 17.20
N LEU A 187 -6.52 9.34 16.58
CA LEU A 187 -7.50 10.33 17.04
C LEU A 187 -8.09 9.96 18.41
N ALA A 188 -8.39 8.68 18.66
CA ALA A 188 -8.88 8.23 19.96
C ALA A 188 -7.82 8.42 21.07
N ALA A 189 -6.55 8.09 20.80
CA ALA A 189 -5.45 8.31 21.74
C ALA A 189 -5.21 9.80 22.00
N GLY A 190 -5.26 10.63 20.95
CA GLY A 190 -5.15 12.09 21.06
C GLY A 190 -6.26 12.70 21.92
N ARG A 191 -7.52 12.31 21.67
CA ARG A 191 -8.69 12.73 22.48
C ARG A 191 -8.63 12.28 23.94
N LEU A 192 -7.86 11.23 24.25
CA LEU A 192 -7.53 10.78 25.62
C LEU A 192 -6.37 11.57 26.26
N GLY A 193 -5.83 12.56 25.55
CA GLY A 193 -4.76 13.44 26.02
C GLY A 193 -3.35 12.87 25.87
N LEU A 194 -3.17 11.78 25.12
CA LEU A 194 -1.85 11.23 24.83
C LEU A 194 -1.19 12.02 23.71
N THR A 195 0.14 12.16 23.77
CA THR A 195 0.95 12.63 22.64
C THR A 195 1.14 11.48 21.66
N VAL A 196 0.82 11.71 20.38
CA VAL A 196 0.76 10.65 19.36
C VAL A 196 1.57 11.01 18.13
N ALA A 197 2.37 10.06 17.65
CA ALA A 197 2.90 10.09 16.28
C ALA A 197 2.11 9.09 15.41
N LEU A 198 1.43 9.58 14.37
CA LEU A 198 0.84 8.74 13.33
C LEU A 198 1.77 8.71 12.12
N VAL A 199 2.35 7.55 11.82
CA VAL A 199 3.32 7.36 10.73
C VAL A 199 2.66 6.65 9.56
N GLN A 200 2.61 7.29 8.39
CA GLN A 200 1.99 6.78 7.18
C GLN A 200 2.94 6.90 6.00
N ASN A 201 3.15 5.81 5.26
CA ASN A 201 4.11 5.75 4.16
C ASN A 201 3.60 6.33 2.82
N ARG A 202 2.38 6.88 2.81
CA ARG A 202 1.70 7.46 1.63
C ARG A 202 1.35 8.93 1.86
N PRO A 203 1.10 9.70 0.78
CA PRO A 203 0.70 11.11 0.87
C PRO A 203 -0.73 11.32 1.36
N VAL A 204 -1.53 10.26 1.49
CA VAL A 204 -2.94 10.34 1.94
C VAL A 204 -3.23 9.34 3.05
N LEU A 205 -4.28 9.65 3.81
CA LEU A 205 -4.83 8.79 4.85
C LEU A 205 -6.01 7.96 4.32
N GLY A 206 -6.39 6.91 5.06
CA GLY A 206 -7.54 6.05 4.76
C GLY A 206 -7.18 4.65 4.26
N GLY A 207 -5.94 4.42 3.83
CA GLY A 207 -5.51 3.10 3.34
C GLY A 207 -6.35 2.65 2.16
N ASN A 208 -6.94 1.45 2.21
CA ASN A 208 -7.86 0.98 1.16
C ASN A 208 -9.08 1.91 0.95
N ALA A 209 -9.43 2.78 1.90
CA ALA A 209 -10.49 3.77 1.76
C ALA A 209 -10.05 5.14 1.23
N SER A 210 -8.75 5.36 1.05
CA SER A 210 -8.21 6.62 0.52
C SER A 210 -8.66 6.87 -0.92
N VAL A 211 -8.38 8.06 -1.44
CA VAL A 211 -8.60 8.39 -2.86
C VAL A 211 -7.72 7.59 -3.83
N GLU A 212 -6.64 6.96 -3.35
CA GLU A 212 -5.77 6.10 -4.18
C GLU A 212 -6.42 4.75 -4.51
N ILE A 213 -7.44 4.32 -3.75
CA ILE A 213 -8.08 2.99 -3.90
C ILE A 213 -9.61 3.11 -3.89
N GLY A 214 -10.20 3.77 -2.88
CA GLY A 214 -11.61 4.15 -2.86
C GLY A 214 -12.60 3.14 -2.26
N ILE A 215 -12.17 2.13 -1.50
CA ILE A 215 -13.08 1.15 -0.87
C ILE A 215 -13.84 1.77 0.32
N THR A 216 -15.11 1.41 0.47
CA THR A 216 -15.91 1.82 1.63
C THR A 216 -15.59 0.98 2.86
N PRO A 217 -15.38 1.60 4.04
CA PRO A 217 -15.30 0.87 5.30
C PRO A 217 -16.57 0.06 5.58
N ARG A 218 -16.42 -1.25 5.78
CA ARG A 218 -17.50 -2.20 6.11
C ARG A 218 -17.26 -2.84 7.49
N GLY A 219 -18.21 -3.63 7.96
CA GLY A 219 -18.24 -4.18 9.32
C GLY A 219 -18.80 -3.18 10.32
N GLU A 220 -18.39 -3.29 11.58
CA GLU A 220 -18.85 -2.40 12.64
C GLU A 220 -18.30 -0.99 12.48
N THR A 221 -19.20 -0.02 12.33
CA THR A 221 -18.84 1.40 12.12
C THR A 221 -19.49 2.25 13.21
N GLY A 222 -18.81 2.33 14.36
CA GLY A 222 -19.14 3.26 15.44
C GLY A 222 -19.05 4.73 15.00
N ALA A 223 -19.43 5.64 15.90
CA ALA A 223 -19.52 7.07 15.60
C ALA A 223 -18.18 7.66 15.10
N LEU A 224 -17.07 7.32 15.77
CA LEU A 224 -15.73 7.78 15.39
C LEU A 224 -15.33 7.33 13.98
N ILE A 225 -15.60 6.07 13.63
CA ILE A 225 -15.23 5.53 12.31
C ILE A 225 -16.05 6.22 11.21
N LYS A 226 -17.35 6.46 11.47
CA LYS A 226 -18.23 7.22 10.56
C LYS A 226 -17.77 8.66 10.38
N GLU A 227 -17.34 9.31 11.47
CA GLU A 227 -16.78 10.66 11.45
C GLU A 227 -15.52 10.71 10.58
N LEU A 228 -14.53 9.87 10.86
CA LEU A 228 -13.26 9.79 10.12
C LEU A 228 -13.43 9.41 8.65
N SER A 229 -14.41 8.56 8.35
CA SER A 229 -14.63 8.03 7.00
C SER A 229 -15.61 8.88 6.17
N ALA A 230 -16.10 9.99 6.71
CA ALA A 230 -16.89 10.94 5.93
C ALA A 230 -16.02 11.50 4.79
N ARG A 231 -16.64 11.71 3.63
CA ARG A 231 -15.93 12.17 2.43
C ARG A 231 -16.19 13.63 2.12
N THR A 232 -15.14 14.32 1.69
CA THR A 232 -15.18 15.64 1.05
C THR A 232 -15.72 15.55 -0.39
N ASP A 233 -15.97 16.69 -1.03
CA ASP A 233 -16.55 16.74 -2.38
C ASP A 233 -15.63 16.14 -3.46
N ASP A 234 -14.31 16.24 -3.28
CA ASP A 234 -13.28 15.59 -4.11
C ASP A 234 -13.12 14.09 -3.80
N GLY A 235 -13.84 13.59 -2.79
CA GLY A 235 -13.93 12.17 -2.44
C GLY A 235 -12.91 11.69 -1.43
N ASP A 236 -12.02 12.55 -0.92
CA ASP A 236 -11.09 12.19 0.16
C ASP A 236 -11.78 12.06 1.52
N LEU A 237 -11.13 11.39 2.47
CA LEU A 237 -11.64 11.27 3.84
C LEU A 237 -11.34 12.55 4.63
N VAL A 238 -12.27 12.96 5.50
CA VAL A 238 -12.02 14.08 6.43
C VAL A 238 -11.00 13.75 7.53
N ALA A 239 -10.50 12.52 7.59
CA ALA A 239 -9.60 12.02 8.61
C ALA A 239 -8.37 12.92 8.84
N PHE A 240 -7.73 13.41 7.77
CA PHE A 240 -6.56 14.28 7.90
C PHE A 240 -6.90 15.58 8.63
N ALA A 241 -7.98 16.25 8.23
CA ALA A 241 -8.42 17.49 8.87
C ALA A 241 -8.76 17.31 10.35
N LEU A 242 -9.32 16.16 10.74
CA LEU A 242 -9.62 15.86 12.15
C LEU A 242 -8.35 15.60 12.97
N LEU A 243 -7.37 14.90 12.40
CA LEU A 243 -6.10 14.60 13.07
C LEU A 243 -5.22 15.86 13.18
N ASP A 244 -5.17 16.69 12.13
CA ASP A 244 -4.42 17.96 12.11
C ASP A 244 -5.01 18.97 13.11
N ALA A 245 -6.32 18.90 13.37
CA ALA A 245 -6.99 19.73 14.36
C ALA A 245 -6.79 19.26 15.82
N GLU A 246 -6.30 18.04 16.04
CA GLU A 246 -6.08 17.48 17.38
C GLU A 246 -4.68 17.85 17.92
N PRO A 247 -4.55 18.75 18.92
CA PRO A 247 -3.27 19.36 19.28
C PRO A 247 -2.18 18.38 19.77
N THR A 248 -2.55 17.18 20.20
CA THR A 248 -1.60 16.18 20.70
C THR A 248 -1.19 15.15 19.64
N VAL A 249 -1.73 15.24 18.42
CA VAL A 249 -1.43 14.32 17.32
C VAL A 249 -0.47 14.99 16.33
N SER A 250 0.63 14.31 16.03
CA SER A 250 1.55 14.65 14.94
C SER A 250 1.43 13.62 13.82
N VAL A 251 1.10 14.08 12.61
CA VAL A 251 0.95 13.22 11.43
C VAL A 251 2.21 13.28 10.57
N PHE A 252 2.83 12.13 10.33
CA PHE A 252 4.00 11.95 9.47
C PHE A 252 3.57 11.22 8.20
N LEU A 253 3.14 11.98 7.19
CA LEU A 253 2.84 11.44 5.85
C LEU A 253 4.12 11.15 5.08
N GLU A 254 4.05 10.24 4.11
CA GLU A 254 5.18 9.82 3.28
C GLU A 254 6.39 9.30 4.08
N HIS A 255 6.17 8.83 5.32
CA HIS A 255 7.20 8.25 6.17
C HIS A 255 7.09 6.72 6.21
N GLN A 256 8.08 6.03 5.65
CA GLN A 256 8.17 4.57 5.65
C GLN A 256 8.99 4.09 6.85
N VAL A 257 8.34 3.38 7.79
CA VAL A 257 9.04 2.67 8.87
C VAL A 257 9.87 1.54 8.27
N TYR A 258 11.16 1.49 8.62
CA TYR A 258 12.09 0.48 8.11
C TYR A 258 12.92 -0.22 9.19
N ASP A 259 12.91 0.27 10.44
CA ASP A 259 13.62 -0.37 11.55
C ASP A 259 12.93 -0.11 12.90
N VAL A 260 13.25 -0.94 13.89
CA VAL A 260 12.82 -0.79 15.29
C VAL A 260 14.01 -0.97 16.24
N VAL A 261 14.11 -0.09 17.23
CA VAL A 261 15.14 -0.19 18.28
C VAL A 261 14.52 -0.74 19.55
N ARG A 262 15.16 -1.76 20.13
CA ARG A 262 14.63 -2.49 21.29
C ARG A 262 15.56 -2.47 22.48
N THR A 263 14.97 -2.60 23.66
CA THR A 263 15.67 -2.93 24.91
C THR A 263 14.92 -4.09 25.58
N GLY A 264 15.52 -5.27 25.60
CA GLY A 264 14.81 -6.50 25.98
C GLY A 264 13.64 -6.75 25.03
N ASP A 265 12.46 -7.04 25.60
CA ASP A 265 11.24 -7.35 24.86
C ASP A 265 10.39 -6.10 24.55
N ALA A 266 10.89 -4.89 24.84
CA ALA A 266 10.21 -3.63 24.57
C ALA A 266 10.84 -2.85 23.41
N ILE A 267 9.99 -2.27 22.56
CA ILE A 267 10.38 -1.30 21.54
C ILE A 267 10.61 0.06 22.23
N THR A 268 11.68 0.75 21.86
CA THR A 268 12.02 2.08 22.38
C THR A 268 11.86 3.18 21.33
N SER A 269 12.03 2.83 20.05
CA SER A 269 11.75 3.72 18.93
C SER A 269 11.54 2.94 17.64
N VAL A 270 10.92 3.61 16.67
CA VAL A 270 10.92 3.21 15.26
C VAL A 270 11.73 4.21 14.44
N ASP A 271 12.40 3.72 13.40
CA ASP A 271 13.08 4.59 12.44
C ASP A 271 12.28 4.62 11.14
N ALA A 272 12.03 5.83 10.64
CA ALA A 272 11.23 6.07 9.45
C ALA A 272 11.98 6.96 8.46
N ARG A 273 11.81 6.69 7.16
CA ARG A 273 12.37 7.50 6.08
C ARG A 273 11.28 8.30 5.40
N ASP A 274 11.50 9.59 5.24
CA ASP A 274 10.68 10.48 4.43
C ASP A 274 10.95 10.25 2.94
N ALA A 275 9.94 9.82 2.18
CA ALA A 275 10.04 9.56 0.76
C ALA A 275 10.35 10.82 -0.07
N ARG A 276 10.11 12.03 0.45
CA ARG A 276 10.35 13.29 -0.30
C ARG A 276 11.75 13.85 -0.13
N SER A 277 12.39 13.59 1.01
CA SER A 277 13.71 14.15 1.31
C SER A 277 14.79 13.09 1.50
N GLY A 278 14.41 11.82 1.56
CA GLY A 278 15.29 10.72 1.95
C GLY A 278 15.75 10.78 3.41
N ARG A 279 15.31 11.79 4.18
CA ARG A 279 15.74 11.98 5.57
C ARG A 279 15.18 10.89 6.44
N GLU A 280 16.03 10.37 7.31
CA GLU A 280 15.65 9.35 8.29
C GLU A 280 15.45 10.00 9.65
N SER A 281 14.37 9.64 10.32
CA SER A 281 14.00 10.14 11.65
C SER A 281 13.72 8.99 12.60
N ARG A 282 14.03 9.19 13.88
CA ARG A 282 13.80 8.24 14.96
C ARG A 282 12.70 8.75 15.87
N LEU A 283 11.59 8.02 15.92
CA LEU A 283 10.40 8.35 16.70
C LEU A 283 10.36 7.48 17.96
N ARG A 284 10.41 8.10 19.13
CA ARG A 284 10.39 7.42 20.44
C ARG A 284 8.98 7.29 20.95
N GLY A 285 8.68 6.15 21.59
CA GLY A 285 7.35 5.82 22.08
C GLY A 285 7.42 5.01 23.37
N SER A 286 6.42 5.17 24.23
CA SER A 286 6.21 4.25 25.36
C SER A 286 5.37 3.04 24.93
N VAL A 287 4.39 3.28 24.05
CA VAL A 287 3.49 2.27 23.49
C VAL A 287 3.48 2.35 21.97
N PHE A 288 3.43 1.21 21.30
CA PHE A 288 3.38 1.12 19.83
C PHE A 288 2.10 0.40 19.39
N ILE A 289 1.40 0.95 18.41
CA ILE A 289 0.20 0.33 17.83
C ILE A 289 0.45 0.11 16.34
N ASP A 290 0.57 -1.16 15.95
CA ASP A 290 0.69 -1.54 14.55
C ASP A 290 -0.69 -1.53 13.88
N CYS A 291 -0.90 -0.56 13.00
CA CYS A 291 -2.07 -0.40 12.14
C CYS A 291 -1.70 -0.52 10.64
N SER A 292 -0.53 -1.08 10.32
CA SER A 292 0.03 -1.14 8.96
C SER A 292 -0.78 -2.01 8.01
N GLY A 293 -1.52 -2.98 8.55
CA GLY A 293 -2.14 -4.04 7.76
C GLY A 293 -1.15 -5.14 7.38
N THR A 294 0.15 -4.99 7.64
CA THR A 294 1.20 -5.90 7.18
C THR A 294 2.01 -6.49 8.33
N ALA A 295 1.63 -6.23 9.57
CA ALA A 295 2.38 -6.60 10.77
C ALA A 295 3.84 -6.11 10.76
N ILE A 296 4.11 -4.95 10.14
CA ILE A 296 5.48 -4.49 9.88
C ILE A 296 6.31 -4.34 11.15
N LEU A 297 5.71 -3.84 12.24
CA LEU A 297 6.43 -3.70 13.50
C LEU A 297 6.80 -5.07 14.04
N GLY A 298 5.88 -6.03 14.01
CA GLY A 298 6.09 -7.39 14.47
C GLY A 298 7.21 -8.07 13.70
N LEU A 299 7.32 -7.85 12.40
CA LEU A 299 8.39 -8.42 11.58
C LEU A 299 9.75 -7.81 11.90
N LEU A 300 9.84 -6.49 11.94
CA LEU A 300 11.09 -5.78 12.28
C LEU A 300 11.55 -6.12 13.69
N ALA A 301 10.58 -6.32 14.58
CA ALA A 301 10.80 -6.60 15.97
C ALA A 301 11.05 -8.12 16.19
N GLY A 302 10.69 -9.01 15.26
CA GLY A 302 10.86 -10.45 15.41
C GLY A 302 9.80 -11.13 16.29
N ALA A 303 8.61 -10.54 16.38
CA ALA A 303 7.43 -11.18 16.98
C ALA A 303 6.96 -12.38 16.15
N ARG A 304 6.34 -13.38 16.80
CA ARG A 304 5.77 -14.52 16.10
C ARG A 304 4.53 -14.10 15.32
N THR A 305 4.40 -14.68 14.13
CA THR A 305 3.29 -14.43 13.21
C THR A 305 2.77 -15.74 12.61
N MET A 306 1.57 -15.67 12.04
CA MET A 306 0.95 -16.71 11.21
C MET A 306 0.81 -16.19 9.79
N PHE A 307 0.84 -17.10 8.82
CA PHE A 307 0.75 -16.82 7.39
C PHE A 307 0.04 -17.96 6.67
N GLY A 308 -0.58 -17.65 5.53
CA GLY A 308 -1.36 -18.60 4.74
C GLY A 308 -2.66 -19.02 5.43
N GLN A 309 -3.11 -20.24 5.14
CA GLN A 309 -4.32 -20.86 5.67
C GLN A 309 -3.92 -22.05 6.54
N GLU A 310 -4.26 -21.98 7.81
CA GLU A 310 -4.15 -23.08 8.75
C GLU A 310 -5.01 -24.27 8.30
N SER A 311 -4.61 -25.49 8.63
CA SER A 311 -5.42 -26.66 8.32
C SER A 311 -6.61 -26.78 9.28
N ARG A 312 -7.66 -27.48 8.84
CA ARG A 312 -8.84 -27.80 9.65
C ARG A 312 -8.47 -28.41 11.00
N ASP A 313 -7.50 -29.31 11.02
CA ASP A 313 -7.13 -30.04 12.24
C ASP A 313 -6.34 -29.18 13.24
N GLU A 314 -5.77 -28.04 12.82
CA GLU A 314 -5.00 -27.16 13.71
C GLU A 314 -5.88 -26.39 14.70
N PHE A 315 -7.09 -26.01 14.29
CA PHE A 315 -8.03 -25.18 15.08
C PHE A 315 -9.47 -25.71 15.08
N ASP A 316 -9.72 -26.89 14.52
CA ASP A 316 -11.05 -27.50 14.34
C ASP A 316 -12.01 -26.63 13.51
N GLU A 317 -11.49 -25.97 12.47
CA GLU A 317 -12.25 -24.98 11.68
C GLU A 317 -12.87 -25.60 10.42
N SER A 318 -14.20 -25.64 10.36
CA SER A 318 -14.93 -26.31 9.27
C SER A 318 -14.68 -25.69 7.89
N LEU A 319 -14.41 -24.39 7.83
CA LEU A 319 -14.12 -23.65 6.61
C LEU A 319 -12.65 -23.71 6.19
N ALA A 320 -11.75 -24.12 7.09
CA ALA A 320 -10.34 -24.27 6.78
C ALA A 320 -10.11 -25.44 5.80
N PRO A 321 -9.05 -25.35 4.98
CA PRO A 321 -8.64 -26.45 4.12
C PRO A 321 -8.20 -27.68 4.94
N THR A 322 -8.28 -28.88 4.36
CA THR A 322 -7.85 -30.12 5.04
C THR A 322 -6.38 -30.09 5.43
N GLU A 323 -5.54 -29.49 4.59
CA GLU A 323 -4.10 -29.35 4.81
C GLU A 323 -3.74 -27.87 4.80
N ARG A 324 -2.66 -27.52 5.51
CA ARG A 324 -2.13 -26.14 5.50
C ARG A 324 -1.75 -25.73 4.07
N ILE A 325 -2.10 -24.51 3.70
CA ILE A 325 -1.77 -23.93 2.38
C ILE A 325 -1.10 -22.57 2.61
N GLU A 326 0.05 -22.35 2.00
CA GLU A 326 0.77 -21.07 2.11
C GLU A 326 0.11 -19.93 1.30
N SER A 327 -0.97 -20.23 0.56
CA SER A 327 -1.67 -19.22 -0.22
C SER A 327 -2.49 -18.28 0.66
N HIS A 328 -2.61 -17.03 0.26
CA HIS A 328 -3.34 -16.00 1.00
C HIS A 328 -4.29 -15.22 0.08
N HIS A 329 -5.09 -14.32 0.66
CA HIS A 329 -5.89 -13.37 -0.10
C HIS A 329 -4.96 -12.43 -0.89
N GLY A 330 -5.12 -12.39 -2.20
CA GLY A 330 -4.31 -11.59 -3.12
C GLY A 330 -4.74 -10.13 -3.17
N ASN A 331 -4.12 -9.38 -4.08
CA ASN A 331 -4.36 -7.95 -4.24
C ASN A 331 -5.31 -7.68 -5.41
N THR A 332 -5.95 -6.51 -5.38
CA THR A 332 -6.81 -6.00 -6.46
C THR A 332 -6.37 -4.61 -6.87
N VAL A 333 -6.35 -4.30 -8.17
CA VAL A 333 -6.21 -2.93 -8.67
C VAL A 333 -7.59 -2.44 -9.09
N PHE A 334 -8.01 -1.32 -8.52
CA PHE A 334 -9.30 -0.72 -8.85
C PHE A 334 -9.18 0.14 -10.10
N PHE A 335 -10.28 0.24 -10.85
CA PHE A 335 -10.36 1.06 -12.04
C PHE A 335 -11.78 1.58 -12.21
N ARG A 336 -11.94 2.58 -13.07
CA ARG A 336 -13.24 3.06 -13.54
C ARG A 336 -13.18 3.52 -14.99
N THR A 337 -14.30 3.35 -15.66
CA THR A 337 -14.52 3.78 -17.04
C THR A 337 -15.56 4.89 -17.08
N ARG A 338 -15.56 5.65 -18.17
CA ARG A 338 -16.64 6.59 -18.49
C ARG A 338 -16.92 6.63 -19.98
N GLU A 339 -18.04 7.24 -20.33
CA GLU A 339 -18.34 7.64 -21.71
C GLU A 339 -17.76 9.03 -21.99
N ALA A 340 -17.03 9.16 -23.08
CA ALA A 340 -16.50 10.44 -23.56
C ALA A 340 -17.48 11.14 -24.52
N ASP A 341 -17.35 12.46 -24.66
CA ASP A 341 -18.19 13.25 -25.57
C ASP A 341 -17.98 12.90 -27.05
N GLN A 342 -16.82 12.35 -27.39
CA GLN A 342 -16.44 11.95 -28.75
C GLN A 342 -15.87 10.53 -28.75
N PRO A 343 -15.89 9.81 -29.89
CA PRO A 343 -15.24 8.52 -30.00
C PRO A 343 -13.76 8.57 -29.62
N THR A 344 -13.31 7.61 -28.83
CA THR A 344 -11.94 7.50 -28.31
C THR A 344 -11.26 6.24 -28.83
N GLY A 345 -9.98 6.37 -29.19
CA GLY A 345 -9.11 5.24 -29.46
C GLY A 345 -8.52 4.64 -28.17
N PHE A 346 -7.86 3.49 -28.32
CA PHE A 346 -6.98 2.92 -27.29
C PHE A 346 -5.81 2.25 -28.01
N PRO A 347 -4.55 2.47 -27.58
CA PRO A 347 -3.41 1.86 -28.25
C PRO A 347 -3.47 0.31 -28.22
N PRO A 348 -2.90 -0.38 -29.22
CA PRO A 348 -2.74 -1.83 -29.14
C PRO A 348 -1.88 -2.23 -27.94
N VAL A 349 -2.38 -3.17 -27.14
CA VAL A 349 -1.71 -3.68 -25.93
C VAL A 349 -1.58 -5.22 -25.98
N PRO A 350 -0.85 -5.79 -26.95
CA PRO A 350 -0.74 -7.25 -27.11
C PRO A 350 -0.25 -7.95 -25.83
N TRP A 351 0.73 -7.34 -25.14
CA TRP A 351 1.23 -7.81 -23.84
C TRP A 351 0.15 -7.90 -22.75
N ALA A 352 -0.82 -6.97 -22.76
CA ALA A 352 -1.92 -6.95 -21.81
C ALA A 352 -3.01 -7.96 -22.20
N VAL A 353 -3.26 -8.09 -23.51
CA VAL A 353 -4.18 -9.09 -24.07
C VAL A 353 -3.67 -10.53 -23.82
N ASP A 354 -2.36 -10.76 -23.78
CA ASP A 354 -1.82 -12.07 -23.42
C ASP A 354 -2.23 -12.50 -22.00
N VAL A 355 -2.30 -11.54 -21.05
CA VAL A 355 -2.77 -11.76 -19.68
C VAL A 355 -4.30 -11.87 -19.64
N ALA A 356 -5.00 -10.88 -20.20
CA ALA A 356 -6.47 -10.84 -20.20
C ALA A 356 -7.12 -11.96 -21.03
N ARG A 357 -6.37 -12.53 -21.99
CA ARG A 357 -6.85 -13.45 -23.02
C ARG A 357 -8.02 -12.82 -23.78
N ASP A 358 -9.16 -13.51 -23.85
CA ASP A 358 -10.42 -13.03 -24.42
C ASP A 358 -11.40 -12.50 -23.35
N TYR A 359 -10.93 -12.27 -22.13
CA TYR A 359 -11.77 -11.72 -21.07
C TYR A 359 -12.21 -10.29 -21.42
N ALA A 360 -13.51 -10.00 -21.32
CA ALA A 360 -14.11 -8.76 -21.83
C ALA A 360 -15.29 -8.29 -20.97
N ASP A 361 -15.13 -8.33 -19.65
CA ASP A 361 -16.12 -7.87 -18.68
C ASP A 361 -15.44 -7.00 -17.62
N LEU A 362 -15.75 -5.71 -17.67
CA LEU A 362 -15.23 -4.65 -16.80
C LEU A 362 -16.19 -4.37 -15.62
N GLY A 363 -17.10 -5.29 -15.29
CA GLY A 363 -17.91 -5.24 -14.09
C GLY A 363 -17.04 -5.30 -12.82
N GLY A 364 -17.55 -4.72 -11.73
CA GLY A 364 -16.77 -4.56 -10.50
C GLY A 364 -15.91 -3.30 -10.50
N GLN A 365 -16.17 -2.34 -11.38
CA GLN A 365 -15.44 -1.08 -11.37
C GLN A 365 -15.85 -0.18 -10.20
N LEU A 366 -14.96 0.72 -9.81
CA LEU A 366 -15.27 1.83 -8.91
C LEU A 366 -16.16 2.83 -9.68
N GLN A 367 -17.19 3.40 -9.04
CA GLN A 367 -17.95 4.50 -9.65
C GLN A 367 -17.37 5.85 -9.21
N ARG A 368 -17.04 5.95 -7.92
CA ARG A 368 -16.33 7.05 -7.27
C ARG A 368 -15.77 6.53 -5.95
N PRO A 369 -14.81 7.21 -5.30
CA PRO A 369 -14.37 6.82 -3.96
C PRO A 369 -15.56 6.61 -3.01
N GLY A 370 -15.59 5.45 -2.34
CA GLY A 370 -16.69 5.03 -1.47
C GLY A 370 -17.90 4.40 -2.16
N VAL A 371 -17.86 4.17 -3.48
CA VAL A 371 -18.91 3.46 -4.23
C VAL A 371 -18.26 2.50 -5.22
N ASP A 372 -18.06 1.26 -4.77
CA ASP A 372 -17.46 0.16 -5.53
C ASP A 372 -18.52 -0.81 -6.11
N ASN A 373 -18.08 -1.82 -6.85
CA ASN A 373 -18.94 -2.85 -7.45
C ASN A 373 -19.97 -2.30 -8.47
N GLY A 374 -19.57 -1.28 -9.22
CA GLY A 374 -20.37 -0.74 -10.31
C GLY A 374 -20.53 -1.74 -11.44
N ALA A 375 -21.67 -1.66 -12.13
CA ALA A 375 -21.83 -2.33 -13.42
C ALA A 375 -20.76 -1.79 -14.39
N GLY A 376 -20.31 -2.64 -15.31
CA GLY A 376 -19.30 -2.26 -16.30
C GLY A 376 -19.64 -2.74 -17.70
N PRO A 377 -18.93 -2.21 -18.71
CA PRO A 377 -18.98 -2.75 -20.07
C PRO A 377 -18.73 -4.25 -20.09
N VAL A 378 -19.56 -4.99 -20.83
CA VAL A 378 -19.39 -6.42 -21.07
C VAL A 378 -19.59 -6.68 -22.54
N ALA A 379 -18.64 -7.37 -23.17
CA ALA A 379 -18.64 -7.63 -24.60
C ALA A 379 -18.46 -9.12 -24.92
N GLY A 380 -18.92 -9.52 -26.11
CA GLY A 380 -18.68 -10.86 -26.65
C GLY A 380 -19.21 -11.98 -25.75
N HIS A 381 -18.43 -13.07 -25.60
CA HIS A 381 -18.83 -14.26 -24.85
C HIS A 381 -19.08 -13.99 -23.36
N ALA A 382 -18.45 -12.95 -22.78
CA ALA A 382 -18.63 -12.62 -21.37
C ALA A 382 -20.06 -12.16 -21.03
N ARG A 383 -20.88 -11.76 -22.02
CA ARG A 383 -22.30 -11.42 -21.82
C ARG A 383 -23.16 -12.60 -21.41
N THR A 384 -22.77 -13.80 -21.81
CA THR A 384 -23.50 -15.03 -21.53
C THR A 384 -22.54 -15.98 -20.84
N PRO A 385 -22.37 -15.85 -19.51
CA PRO A 385 -21.43 -16.67 -18.75
C PRO A 385 -21.76 -18.16 -18.87
N ASP A 386 -20.76 -19.02 -18.71
CA ASP A 386 -20.95 -20.48 -18.70
C ASP A 386 -22.03 -20.84 -17.66
N PRO A 387 -23.06 -21.63 -18.00
CA PRO A 387 -24.07 -22.09 -17.05
C PRO A 387 -23.53 -22.77 -15.79
N ALA A 388 -22.31 -23.31 -15.83
CA ALA A 388 -21.62 -23.88 -14.67
C ALA A 388 -21.07 -22.81 -13.70
N THR A 389 -20.96 -21.55 -14.13
CA THR A 389 -20.53 -20.43 -13.29
C THR A 389 -21.56 -20.22 -12.18
N ARG A 390 -21.09 -20.28 -10.92
CA ARG A 390 -21.98 -20.07 -9.78
C ARG A 390 -22.61 -18.68 -9.83
N ARG A 391 -23.92 -18.58 -9.57
CA ARG A 391 -24.67 -17.31 -9.60
C ARG A 391 -24.01 -16.16 -8.83
N ARG A 392 -23.38 -16.46 -7.70
CA ARG A 392 -22.71 -15.45 -6.86
C ARG A 392 -21.49 -14.83 -7.58
N MET A 393 -20.80 -15.61 -8.41
CA MET A 393 -19.67 -15.19 -9.26
C MET A 393 -20.10 -14.34 -10.47
N LEU A 394 -21.41 -14.15 -10.70
CA LEU A 394 -21.93 -13.30 -11.78
C LEU A 394 -22.16 -11.85 -11.35
N SER A 395 -21.95 -11.55 -10.06
CA SER A 395 -22.12 -10.20 -9.54
C SER A 395 -20.95 -9.32 -10.01
N PRO A 396 -21.15 -8.02 -10.29
CA PRO A 396 -20.07 -7.13 -10.69
C PRO A 396 -19.24 -6.74 -9.46
N LEU A 397 -18.49 -7.67 -8.87
CA LEU A 397 -17.69 -7.43 -7.67
C LEU A 397 -16.23 -7.16 -8.04
N SER A 398 -15.72 -6.03 -7.56
CA SER A 398 -14.34 -5.57 -7.79
C SER A 398 -13.32 -6.61 -7.35
N HIS A 399 -13.61 -7.32 -6.26
CA HIS A 399 -12.76 -8.35 -5.67
C HIS A 399 -12.69 -9.67 -6.46
N PHE A 400 -13.38 -9.79 -7.60
CA PHE A 400 -13.13 -10.92 -8.50
C PHE A 400 -11.82 -10.79 -9.27
N TRP A 401 -11.31 -9.57 -9.38
CA TRP A 401 -10.01 -9.28 -9.94
C TRP A 401 -8.95 -9.38 -8.85
N GLU A 402 -8.25 -10.50 -8.80
CA GLU A 402 -7.30 -10.76 -7.74
C GLU A 402 -6.12 -11.60 -8.22
N TYR A 403 -4.91 -11.18 -7.85
CA TYR A 403 -3.68 -11.87 -8.16
C TYR A 403 -2.70 -11.82 -6.98
N GLY A 404 -1.73 -12.74 -6.97
CA GLY A 404 -0.68 -12.79 -5.96
C GLY A 404 -0.94 -13.72 -4.77
N GLN A 405 -1.95 -14.59 -4.85
CA GLN A 405 -2.28 -15.54 -3.77
C GLN A 405 -1.15 -16.53 -3.45
N HIS A 406 -0.21 -16.72 -4.38
CA HIS A 406 0.91 -17.66 -4.26
C HIS A 406 2.29 -16.97 -4.32
N LEU A 407 2.30 -15.64 -4.23
CA LEU A 407 3.51 -14.81 -4.28
C LEU A 407 3.78 -14.25 -2.88
N ASP A 408 4.99 -13.79 -2.62
CA ASP A 408 5.29 -13.14 -1.34
C ASP A 408 4.75 -11.69 -1.38
N PRO A 409 3.76 -11.34 -0.54
CA PRO A 409 3.12 -10.03 -0.60
C PRO A 409 4.05 -8.90 -0.13
N TYR A 410 5.21 -9.20 0.47
CA TYR A 410 6.22 -8.22 0.90
C TYR A 410 7.28 -7.94 -0.15
N THR A 411 7.56 -8.89 -1.07
CA THR A 411 8.64 -8.75 -2.06
C THR A 411 8.17 -8.76 -3.50
N ASP A 412 6.98 -9.30 -3.79
CA ASP A 412 6.45 -9.40 -5.15
C ASP A 412 5.36 -8.36 -5.44
N THR A 413 5.16 -7.37 -4.56
CA THR A 413 4.02 -6.44 -4.63
C THR A 413 3.99 -5.61 -5.93
N GLU A 414 5.14 -5.14 -6.42
CA GLU A 414 5.21 -4.41 -7.69
C GLU A 414 4.81 -5.32 -8.86
N HIS A 415 5.31 -6.56 -8.88
CA HIS A 415 4.96 -7.56 -9.89
C HIS A 415 3.46 -7.90 -9.86
N ILE A 416 2.88 -8.07 -8.66
CA ILE A 416 1.45 -8.33 -8.49
C ILE A 416 0.62 -7.18 -9.06
N ARG A 417 0.99 -5.92 -8.76
CA ARG A 417 0.32 -4.74 -9.31
C ARG A 417 0.41 -4.74 -10.84
N ASP A 418 1.60 -4.94 -11.38
CA ASP A 418 1.87 -4.88 -12.81
C ASP A 418 1.06 -5.93 -13.58
N HIS A 419 0.94 -7.15 -13.04
CA HIS A 419 0.10 -8.20 -13.62
C HIS A 419 -1.38 -7.80 -13.66
N LEU A 420 -1.87 -7.15 -12.61
CA LEU A 420 -3.26 -6.65 -12.55
C LEU A 420 -3.48 -5.49 -13.53
N LEU A 421 -2.49 -4.61 -13.74
CA LEU A 421 -2.53 -3.57 -14.77
C LEU A 421 -2.67 -4.19 -16.17
N CYS A 422 -1.86 -5.22 -16.49
CA CYS A 422 -2.00 -5.99 -17.73
C CYS A 422 -3.42 -6.56 -17.90
N ALA A 423 -3.99 -7.15 -16.84
CA ALA A 423 -5.33 -7.71 -16.90
C ALA A 423 -6.40 -6.64 -17.20
N ILE A 424 -6.29 -5.45 -16.61
CA ILE A 424 -7.22 -4.33 -16.83
C ILE A 424 -7.08 -3.78 -18.25
N TYR A 425 -5.86 -3.44 -18.69
CA TYR A 425 -5.63 -2.88 -20.02
C TYR A 425 -6.02 -3.85 -21.13
N GLY A 426 -5.70 -5.13 -20.97
CA GLY A 426 -6.07 -6.17 -21.94
C GLY A 426 -7.58 -6.34 -22.03
N THR A 427 -8.28 -6.35 -20.89
CA THR A 427 -9.75 -6.46 -20.85
C THR A 427 -10.42 -5.24 -21.47
N PHE A 428 -9.92 -4.05 -21.17
CA PHE A 428 -10.40 -2.81 -21.79
C PHE A 428 -10.23 -2.83 -23.31
N SER A 429 -9.06 -3.28 -23.80
CA SER A 429 -8.82 -3.48 -25.22
C SER A 429 -9.82 -4.47 -25.83
N ASN A 430 -10.04 -5.62 -25.18
CA ASN A 430 -10.99 -6.64 -25.66
C ASN A 430 -12.41 -6.09 -25.79
N VAL A 431 -12.91 -5.34 -24.81
CA VAL A 431 -14.25 -4.72 -24.87
C VAL A 431 -14.40 -3.83 -26.10
N LYS A 432 -13.43 -2.94 -26.35
CA LYS A 432 -13.46 -2.05 -27.52
C LYS A 432 -13.28 -2.80 -28.84
N THR A 433 -12.44 -3.83 -28.88
CA THR A 433 -12.19 -4.60 -30.11
C THR A 433 -13.36 -5.51 -30.49
N LEU A 434 -14.02 -6.14 -29.51
CA LEU A 434 -15.14 -7.06 -29.76
C LEU A 434 -16.41 -6.31 -30.19
N GLU A 435 -16.66 -5.12 -29.64
CA GLU A 435 -17.85 -4.33 -29.94
C GLU A 435 -17.53 -2.84 -30.21
N PRO A 436 -16.76 -2.52 -31.27
CA PRO A 436 -16.19 -1.19 -31.50
C PRO A 436 -17.22 -0.10 -31.73
N LYS A 437 -18.43 -0.45 -32.20
CA LYS A 437 -19.53 0.50 -32.36
C LYS A 437 -20.24 0.81 -31.05
N ASN A 438 -20.37 -0.18 -30.16
CA ASN A 438 -21.08 -0.02 -28.89
C ASN A 438 -20.21 0.71 -27.86
N TYR A 439 -18.89 0.50 -27.90
CA TYR A 439 -17.92 1.10 -26.98
C TYR A 439 -16.98 2.10 -27.67
N ALA A 440 -17.47 2.77 -28.71
CA ALA A 440 -16.71 3.80 -29.44
C ALA A 440 -16.30 4.97 -28.54
N HIS A 441 -17.14 5.35 -27.58
CA HIS A 441 -16.94 6.47 -26.65
C HIS A 441 -16.34 6.06 -25.31
N LEU A 442 -16.20 4.75 -25.05
CA LEU A 442 -15.69 4.22 -23.80
C LEU A 442 -14.22 4.60 -23.60
N THR A 443 -13.88 5.16 -22.43
CA THR A 443 -12.52 5.49 -22.02
C THR A 443 -12.22 4.99 -20.60
N LEU A 444 -10.97 4.66 -20.31
CA LEU A 444 -10.49 4.49 -18.93
C LEU A 444 -10.40 5.88 -18.30
N ASP A 445 -11.18 6.10 -17.25
CA ASP A 445 -11.19 7.38 -16.55
C ASP A 445 -10.14 7.42 -15.44
N TRP A 446 -9.94 6.30 -14.77
CA TRP A 446 -8.95 6.16 -13.70
C TRP A 446 -8.61 4.69 -13.49
N VAL A 447 -7.34 4.41 -13.23
CA VAL A 447 -6.85 3.12 -12.73
C VAL A 447 -5.99 3.44 -11.52
N ALA A 448 -6.12 2.64 -10.46
CA ALA A 448 -5.28 2.79 -9.28
C ALA A 448 -3.84 2.37 -9.64
N HIS A 449 -2.87 3.25 -9.39
CA HIS A 449 -1.45 2.86 -9.43
C HIS A 449 -0.99 2.18 -8.12
N VAL A 450 -1.90 2.11 -7.13
CA VAL A 450 -1.75 1.45 -5.83
C VAL A 450 -2.72 0.27 -5.75
N PRO A 451 -2.26 -0.95 -5.45
CA PRO A 451 -3.17 -2.07 -5.28
C PRO A 451 -3.85 -2.01 -3.90
N ALA A 452 -5.14 -2.32 -3.86
CA ALA A 452 -5.82 -2.69 -2.64
C ALA A 452 -5.21 -3.99 -2.11
N GLN A 453 -4.66 -3.90 -0.89
CA GLN A 453 -3.89 -4.97 -0.30
C GLN A 453 -4.79 -6.05 0.31
N GLY A 454 -4.51 -7.31 -0.05
CA GLY A 454 -5.13 -8.51 0.49
C GLY A 454 -4.65 -8.88 1.89
N GLU A 455 -4.32 -10.15 2.08
CA GLU A 455 -3.83 -10.69 3.35
C GLU A 455 -2.30 -10.71 3.42
N PHE A 456 -1.81 -10.35 4.61
CA PHE A 456 -0.40 -10.38 5.00
C PHE A 456 -0.28 -11.27 6.23
N ARG A 457 0.82 -11.15 6.98
CA ARG A 457 1.00 -11.91 8.22
C ARG A 457 0.04 -11.42 9.30
N ARG A 458 -0.41 -12.36 10.13
CA ARG A 458 -1.23 -12.12 11.33
C ARG A 458 -0.35 -12.30 12.56
N TYR A 459 -0.52 -11.48 13.59
CA TYR A 459 0.23 -11.64 14.84
C TYR A 459 -0.20 -12.89 15.61
N ARG A 460 0.64 -13.30 16.57
CA ARG A 460 0.20 -14.12 17.70
C ARG A 460 0.14 -13.26 18.96
N GLY A 461 -1.06 -13.14 19.51
CA GLY A 461 -1.32 -12.63 20.85
C GLY A 461 -1.48 -13.77 21.85
N ASP A 462 -1.93 -13.45 23.06
CA ASP A 462 -2.22 -14.45 24.09
C ASP A 462 -3.47 -15.28 23.80
N TYR A 463 -4.30 -14.81 22.86
CA TYR A 463 -5.42 -15.55 22.32
C TYR A 463 -5.43 -15.45 20.80
N ILE A 464 -5.84 -16.53 20.13
CA ILE A 464 -6.06 -16.56 18.68
C ILE A 464 -7.55 -16.79 18.49
N LEU A 465 -8.25 -15.78 17.97
CA LEU A 465 -9.68 -15.90 17.67
C LEU A 465 -9.90 -16.80 16.44
N THR A 466 -10.85 -17.72 16.55
CA THR A 466 -11.13 -18.77 15.55
C THR A 466 -12.54 -18.64 14.95
N GLU A 467 -12.80 -19.38 13.89
CA GLU A 467 -14.12 -19.60 13.30
C GLU A 467 -15.14 -20.07 14.34
N ASN A 468 -14.72 -20.99 15.22
CA ASN A 468 -15.61 -21.61 16.20
C ASN A 468 -16.05 -20.60 17.26
N ASP A 469 -15.11 -19.79 17.78
CA ASP A 469 -15.45 -18.69 18.70
C ASP A 469 -16.54 -17.78 18.12
N ILE A 470 -16.40 -17.46 16.83
CA ILE A 470 -17.28 -16.56 16.08
C ILE A 470 -18.64 -17.22 15.76
N ARG A 471 -18.68 -18.53 15.53
CA ARG A 471 -19.92 -19.27 15.22
C ARG A 471 -20.72 -19.63 16.46
N GLU A 472 -20.04 -19.92 17.55
CA GLU A 472 -20.64 -20.38 18.80
C GLU A 472 -20.98 -19.24 19.75
N HIS A 473 -20.64 -18.00 19.38
CA HIS A 473 -20.78 -16.80 20.22
C HIS A 473 -20.08 -16.99 21.56
N ALA A 474 -18.78 -17.31 21.50
CA ALA A 474 -17.97 -17.44 22.70
C ALA A 474 -18.00 -16.14 23.51
N ASP A 475 -18.30 -16.26 24.80
CA ASP A 475 -18.28 -15.14 25.75
C ASP A 475 -16.85 -14.89 26.25
N PHE A 476 -16.39 -13.65 26.21
CA PHE A 476 -15.08 -13.28 26.76
C PHE A 476 -15.21 -12.25 27.88
N ALA A 477 -14.62 -12.56 29.04
CA ALA A 477 -14.53 -11.60 30.15
C ALA A 477 -13.73 -10.34 29.77
N ASP A 478 -12.80 -10.48 28.81
CA ASP A 478 -11.92 -9.44 28.31
C ASP A 478 -12.36 -8.85 26.95
N THR A 479 -13.65 -8.87 26.63
CA THR A 479 -14.16 -8.27 25.38
C THR A 479 -13.76 -6.81 25.26
N ALA A 480 -13.11 -6.49 24.14
CA ALA A 480 -12.55 -5.18 23.86
C ALA A 480 -13.16 -4.53 22.62
N ALA A 481 -13.71 -5.34 21.71
CA ALA A 481 -14.40 -4.85 20.54
C ALA A 481 -15.50 -5.82 20.10
N TRP A 482 -16.46 -5.29 19.35
CA TRP A 482 -17.43 -6.08 18.61
C TRP A 482 -17.15 -5.95 17.12
N ASN A 483 -17.33 -7.03 16.38
CA ASN A 483 -17.13 -7.10 14.95
C ASN A 483 -18.35 -7.73 14.28
N SER A 484 -18.54 -7.46 13.00
CA SER A 484 -19.63 -8.03 12.22
C SER A 484 -19.29 -8.24 10.76
N GLY A 485 -20.20 -8.91 10.06
CA GLY A 485 -20.10 -9.25 8.66
C GLY A 485 -19.91 -10.75 8.42
N ALA A 486 -19.63 -11.07 7.17
CA ALA A 486 -19.50 -12.44 6.70
C ALA A 486 -18.05 -12.91 6.69
N PHE A 487 -17.83 -14.21 6.90
CA PHE A 487 -16.59 -14.84 6.46
C PHE A 487 -16.49 -14.68 4.94
N CYS A 488 -15.46 -13.95 4.50
CA CYS A 488 -15.23 -13.54 3.12
C CYS A 488 -13.96 -14.22 2.60
N LEU A 489 -14.10 -15.48 2.20
CA LEU A 489 -13.01 -16.36 1.77
C LEU A 489 -12.86 -16.36 0.25
N HIS A 490 -11.64 -16.12 -0.20
CA HIS A 490 -11.30 -15.96 -1.61
C HIS A 490 -10.51 -17.18 -2.06
N TYR A 491 -10.95 -17.83 -3.13
CA TYR A 491 -10.28 -19.00 -3.68
C TYR A 491 -9.77 -18.67 -5.08
N GLY A 492 -8.46 -18.46 -5.20
CA GLY A 492 -7.77 -18.24 -6.47
C GLY A 492 -7.74 -19.49 -7.37
N GLY A 493 -6.99 -19.37 -8.47
CA GLY A 493 -6.74 -20.49 -9.39
C GLY A 493 -7.84 -20.72 -10.42
N HIS A 494 -8.38 -19.67 -11.03
CA HIS A 494 -9.31 -19.81 -12.14
C HIS A 494 -8.58 -20.36 -13.38
N ASP A 495 -9.10 -21.43 -13.99
CA ASP A 495 -8.40 -22.23 -15.01
C ASP A 495 -7.90 -21.42 -16.22
N LYS A 496 -8.68 -20.43 -16.64
CA LYS A 496 -8.39 -19.60 -17.82
C LYS A 496 -7.78 -18.23 -17.52
N TYR A 497 -8.21 -17.53 -16.47
CA TYR A 497 -7.84 -16.15 -16.18
C TYR A 497 -7.20 -16.11 -14.79
N ASP A 498 -5.89 -16.04 -14.70
CA ASP A 498 -5.16 -16.14 -13.42
C ASP A 498 -5.39 -14.95 -12.49
N PHE A 499 -5.78 -13.80 -13.04
CA PHE A 499 -6.22 -12.60 -12.32
C PHE A 499 -7.67 -12.67 -11.85
N ARG A 500 -8.33 -13.84 -11.96
CA ARG A 500 -9.71 -14.07 -11.51
C ARG A 500 -9.76 -15.11 -10.39
N LEU A 501 -10.64 -14.86 -9.43
CA LEU A 501 -11.00 -15.88 -8.46
C LEU A 501 -11.71 -17.07 -9.14
N ARG A 502 -11.36 -18.27 -8.73
CA ARG A 502 -12.07 -19.51 -9.10
C ARG A 502 -13.42 -19.57 -8.39
N ASP A 503 -13.42 -19.24 -7.10
CA ASP A 503 -14.60 -19.30 -6.25
C ASP A 503 -14.48 -18.27 -5.12
N TRP A 504 -15.63 -17.95 -4.53
CA TRP A 504 -15.72 -17.01 -3.43
C TRP A 504 -16.82 -17.45 -2.47
N LYS A 505 -16.48 -17.50 -1.18
CA LYS A 505 -17.43 -17.85 -0.11
C LYS A 505 -17.72 -16.63 0.74
N TRP A 506 -19.01 -16.32 0.81
CA TRP A 506 -19.61 -15.29 1.65
C TRP A 506 -20.58 -15.97 2.60
N ASP A 507 -20.14 -16.18 3.83
CA ASP A 507 -20.90 -16.88 4.88
C ASP A 507 -21.23 -15.90 6.00
N THR A 508 -22.49 -15.45 6.05
CA THR A 508 -22.99 -14.51 7.06
C THR A 508 -23.26 -15.17 8.41
N ARG A 509 -23.09 -16.49 8.53
CA ARG A 509 -23.47 -17.27 9.71
C ARG A 509 -24.95 -17.09 10.05
N ASP A 510 -25.25 -16.23 11.01
CA ASP A 510 -26.56 -15.86 11.52
C ASP A 510 -26.81 -14.34 11.48
N ASP A 511 -25.95 -13.60 10.77
CA ASP A 511 -25.96 -12.14 10.65
C ASP A 511 -25.83 -11.37 11.99
N THR A 512 -25.34 -12.04 13.03
CA THR A 512 -25.10 -11.41 14.34
C THR A 512 -23.63 -11.02 14.54
N PRO A 513 -23.37 -9.89 15.24
CA PRO A 513 -22.01 -9.51 15.64
C PRO A 513 -21.40 -10.48 16.66
N PHE A 514 -20.08 -10.42 16.81
CA PHE A 514 -19.32 -11.28 17.71
C PHE A 514 -18.26 -10.48 18.48
N GLU A 515 -17.82 -11.05 19.60
CA GLU A 515 -16.84 -10.47 20.50
C GLU A 515 -15.40 -10.69 20.02
N VAL A 516 -14.54 -9.71 20.27
CA VAL A 516 -13.09 -9.79 20.10
C VAL A 516 -12.42 -9.53 21.45
N PRO A 517 -11.74 -10.53 22.06
CA PRO A 517 -11.08 -10.37 23.35
C PRO A 517 -9.82 -9.51 23.22
N PHE A 518 -9.48 -8.77 24.28
CA PHE A 518 -8.32 -7.88 24.30
C PHE A 518 -7.00 -8.61 24.04
N ARG A 519 -6.90 -9.87 24.47
CA ARG A 519 -5.75 -10.76 24.20
C ARG A 519 -5.44 -10.99 22.71
N CYS A 520 -6.35 -10.66 21.81
CA CYS A 520 -6.11 -10.68 20.37
C CYS A 520 -5.41 -9.41 19.83
N LEU A 521 -5.34 -8.35 20.62
CA LEU A 521 -4.95 -6.99 20.21
C LEU A 521 -3.57 -6.56 20.73
N TYR A 522 -2.82 -7.47 21.37
CA TYR A 522 -1.42 -7.24 21.72
C TYR A 522 -0.51 -8.44 21.43
N SER A 523 0.79 -8.16 21.29
CA SER A 523 1.78 -9.17 20.97
C SER A 523 2.06 -10.08 22.17
N ALA A 524 2.14 -11.38 21.93
CA ALA A 524 2.60 -12.31 22.96
C ALA A 524 4.10 -12.18 23.27
N ASP A 525 4.88 -11.54 22.37
CA ASP A 525 6.34 -11.56 22.38
C ASP A 525 6.99 -10.19 22.64
N VAL A 526 6.20 -9.11 22.60
CA VAL A 526 6.72 -7.73 22.64
C VAL A 526 5.89 -6.91 23.60
N ASP A 527 6.52 -6.48 24.69
CA ASP A 527 5.85 -6.01 25.91
C ASP A 527 5.01 -4.75 25.70
N ASN A 528 5.33 -3.90 24.73
CA ASN A 528 4.64 -2.63 24.50
C ASN A 528 4.09 -2.49 23.07
N LEU A 529 3.86 -3.61 22.38
CA LEU A 529 3.32 -3.64 21.03
C LEU A 529 1.88 -4.16 21.00
N MET A 530 0.97 -3.30 20.58
CA MET A 530 -0.41 -3.63 20.23
C MET A 530 -0.60 -3.70 18.71
N MET A 531 -1.67 -4.35 18.27
CA MET A 531 -2.07 -4.38 16.87
C MET A 531 -3.57 -4.14 16.70
N ALA A 532 -3.92 -3.40 15.66
CA ALA A 532 -5.31 -3.16 15.27
C ALA A 532 -5.44 -3.25 13.74
N GLY A 533 -6.49 -3.93 13.28
CA GLY A 533 -6.80 -4.10 11.85
C GLY A 533 -6.79 -5.56 11.40
N LYS A 534 -6.45 -5.80 10.13
CA LYS A 534 -6.55 -7.13 9.51
C LYS A 534 -5.51 -8.16 10.00
N HIS A 535 -4.47 -7.70 10.67
CA HIS A 535 -3.33 -8.50 11.14
C HIS A 535 -3.38 -8.82 12.63
N ILE A 536 -4.51 -8.61 13.32
CA ILE A 536 -4.69 -9.04 14.73
C ILE A 536 -4.52 -10.56 14.90
N SER A 537 -4.51 -11.05 16.14
CA SER A 537 -4.31 -12.46 16.44
C SER A 537 -5.56 -13.31 16.17
N VAL A 538 -5.68 -13.81 14.94
CA VAL A 538 -6.81 -14.60 14.42
C VAL A 538 -6.31 -15.70 13.47
N THR A 539 -7.09 -16.77 13.29
CA THR A 539 -6.88 -17.75 12.20
C THR A 539 -7.18 -17.11 10.83
N HIS A 540 -6.83 -17.76 9.72
CA HIS A 540 -7.20 -17.29 8.37
C HIS A 540 -8.72 -17.14 8.21
N VAL A 541 -9.48 -18.11 8.71
CA VAL A 541 -10.93 -18.09 8.58
C VAL A 541 -11.53 -16.92 9.37
N ALA A 542 -11.18 -16.77 10.64
CA ALA A 542 -11.61 -15.63 11.45
C ALA A 542 -11.12 -14.28 10.86
N GLY A 543 -9.88 -14.25 10.37
CA GLY A 543 -9.28 -13.11 9.68
C GLY A 543 -10.09 -12.63 8.47
N SER A 544 -10.79 -13.53 7.81
CA SER A 544 -11.62 -13.20 6.64
C SER A 544 -12.80 -12.26 6.95
N VAL A 545 -13.25 -12.16 8.21
CA VAL A 545 -14.31 -11.25 8.66
C VAL A 545 -13.77 -10.09 9.52
N THR A 546 -12.75 -10.33 10.35
CA THR A 546 -12.17 -9.25 11.19
C THR A 546 -11.39 -8.22 10.37
N LYS A 547 -10.96 -8.55 9.14
CA LYS A 547 -10.20 -7.67 8.23
C LYS A 547 -10.94 -6.42 7.76
N PHE A 548 -12.26 -6.34 7.89
CA PHE A 548 -13.00 -5.17 7.41
C PHE A 548 -12.56 -3.89 8.13
N MET A 549 -12.42 -2.79 7.38
CA MET A 549 -11.84 -1.55 7.94
C MET A 549 -12.64 -0.98 9.12
N GLY A 550 -13.97 -1.14 9.14
CA GLY A 550 -14.80 -0.74 10.28
C GLY A 550 -14.48 -1.56 11.54
N ASN A 551 -14.46 -2.88 11.39
CA ASN A 551 -14.03 -3.82 12.44
C ASN A 551 -12.63 -3.45 12.97
N GLY A 552 -11.68 -3.18 12.07
CA GLY A 552 -10.35 -2.68 12.40
C GLY A 552 -10.39 -1.38 13.22
N GLY A 553 -11.25 -0.44 12.86
CA GLY A 553 -11.48 0.78 13.63
C GLY A 553 -11.96 0.53 15.06
N GLN A 554 -12.76 -0.50 15.31
CA GLN A 554 -13.14 -0.88 16.68
C GLN A 554 -11.94 -1.42 17.47
N HIS A 555 -11.08 -2.23 16.84
CA HIS A 555 -9.83 -2.67 17.46
C HIS A 555 -8.94 -1.48 17.85
N ALA A 556 -8.88 -0.46 17.00
CA ALA A 556 -8.09 0.74 17.22
C ALA A 556 -8.59 1.60 18.39
N ILE A 557 -9.91 1.69 18.59
CA ILE A 557 -10.48 2.35 19.78
C ILE A 557 -10.04 1.61 21.05
N ALA A 558 -10.10 0.27 21.04
CA ALA A 558 -9.68 -0.55 22.17
C ALA A 558 -8.18 -0.39 22.50
N THR A 559 -7.31 -0.41 21.48
CA THR A 559 -5.87 -0.24 21.70
C THR A 559 -5.50 1.18 22.11
N ALA A 560 -6.25 2.21 21.69
CA ALA A 560 -6.08 3.58 22.18
C ALA A 560 -6.43 3.71 23.68
N ALA A 561 -7.56 3.13 24.10
CA ALA A 561 -7.93 3.05 25.52
C ALA A 561 -6.87 2.29 26.34
N ALA A 562 -6.40 1.15 25.84
CA ALA A 562 -5.35 0.38 26.49
C ALA A 562 -4.02 1.15 26.57
N ALA A 563 -3.66 1.92 25.54
CA ALA A 563 -2.44 2.73 25.53
C ALA A 563 -2.48 3.78 26.65
N LYS A 564 -3.65 4.41 26.86
CA LYS A 564 -3.88 5.35 27.96
C LYS A 564 -3.60 4.70 29.31
N LEU A 565 -4.14 3.50 29.54
CA LEU A 565 -3.93 2.75 30.77
C LEU A 565 -2.49 2.24 30.95
N CYS A 566 -1.82 1.86 29.86
CA CYS A 566 -0.40 1.49 29.90
C CYS A 566 0.46 2.66 30.40
N VAL A 567 0.18 3.87 29.92
CA VAL A 567 0.90 5.10 30.32
C VAL A 567 0.56 5.49 31.76
N GLU A 568 -0.72 5.49 32.14
CA GLU A 568 -1.16 5.92 33.47
C GLU A 568 -0.70 4.98 34.58
N HIS A 569 -0.75 3.66 34.35
CA HIS A 569 -0.38 2.65 35.33
C HIS A 569 1.07 2.16 35.17
N ALA A 570 1.83 2.72 34.21
CA ALA A 570 3.19 2.30 33.87
C ALA A 570 3.28 0.77 33.67
N THR A 571 2.38 0.22 32.86
CA THR A 571 2.20 -1.22 32.65
C THR A 571 2.18 -1.58 31.16
N THR A 572 2.25 -2.87 30.87
CA THR A 572 2.16 -3.41 29.49
C THR A 572 0.71 -3.66 29.10
N PRO A 573 0.37 -3.85 27.81
CA PRO A 573 -0.96 -4.30 27.41
C PRO A 573 -1.37 -5.61 28.11
N ARG A 574 -0.43 -6.54 28.30
CA ARG A 574 -0.66 -7.76 29.09
C ARG A 574 -1.01 -7.44 30.55
N GLY A 575 -0.34 -6.46 31.17
CA GLY A 575 -0.67 -5.99 32.51
C GLY A 575 -2.04 -5.31 32.58
N VAL A 576 -2.45 -4.57 31.54
CA VAL A 576 -3.82 -4.03 31.42
C VAL A 576 -4.85 -5.17 31.42
N TYR A 577 -4.61 -6.23 30.63
CA TYR A 577 -5.46 -7.42 30.65
C TYR A 577 -5.55 -8.07 32.04
N GLN A 578 -4.43 -8.20 32.75
CA GLN A 578 -4.35 -8.89 34.03
C GLN A 578 -5.02 -8.14 35.18
N ASP A 579 -4.82 -6.81 35.24
CA ASP A 579 -5.11 -6.04 36.44
C ASP A 579 -6.14 -4.90 36.20
N HIS A 580 -6.46 -4.56 34.94
CA HIS A 580 -7.23 -3.37 34.59
C HIS A 580 -8.35 -3.58 33.55
N VAL A 581 -8.80 -4.81 33.32
CA VAL A 581 -9.78 -5.12 32.24
C VAL A 581 -11.10 -4.37 32.41
N ASP A 582 -11.62 -4.24 33.63
CA ASP A 582 -12.87 -3.50 33.90
C ASP A 582 -12.71 -2.00 33.60
N GLU A 583 -11.52 -1.45 33.84
CA GLU A 583 -11.20 -0.05 33.55
C GLU A 583 -11.05 0.17 32.05
N LEU A 584 -10.39 -0.75 31.36
CA LEU A 584 -10.29 -0.77 29.91
C LEU A 584 -11.68 -0.76 29.27
N GLN A 585 -12.56 -1.67 29.69
CA GLN A 585 -13.91 -1.78 29.12
C GLN A 585 -14.75 -0.52 29.34
N ARG A 586 -14.67 0.10 30.52
CA ARG A 586 -15.32 1.39 30.77
C ARG A 586 -14.80 2.49 29.84
N LEU A 587 -13.47 2.58 29.71
CA LEU A 587 -12.84 3.60 28.89
C LEU A 587 -13.18 3.43 27.40
N ILE A 588 -13.22 2.19 26.90
CA ILE A 588 -13.64 1.87 25.53
C ILE A 588 -15.04 2.42 25.23
N VAL A 589 -15.99 2.20 26.15
CA VAL A 589 -17.36 2.71 26.01
C VAL A 589 -17.40 4.24 26.05
N GLU A 590 -16.62 4.86 26.95
CA GLU A 590 -16.55 6.31 27.08
C GLU A 590 -16.11 7.01 25.79
N ILE A 591 -15.13 6.45 25.08
CA ILE A 591 -14.60 7.00 23.82
C ILE A 591 -15.37 6.51 22.57
N GLY A 592 -16.52 5.88 22.75
CA GLY A 592 -17.45 5.53 21.67
C GLY A 592 -17.18 4.18 20.99
N GLY A 593 -16.36 3.32 21.59
CA GLY A 593 -16.31 1.89 21.28
C GLY A 593 -17.46 1.13 21.93
N SER A 594 -17.47 -0.18 21.74
CA SER A 594 -18.47 -1.05 22.38
C SER A 594 -17.82 -2.30 22.97
N VAL A 595 -18.26 -2.65 24.18
CA VAL A 595 -17.92 -3.90 24.90
C VAL A 595 -19.16 -4.75 25.18
N GLY A 596 -20.32 -4.37 24.64
CA GLY A 596 -21.55 -5.15 24.71
C GLY A 596 -22.51 -4.81 23.57
N HIS A 597 -23.27 -5.77 23.08
CA HIS A 597 -24.26 -5.54 22.03
C HIS A 597 -25.66 -5.32 22.64
N THR A 598 -26.26 -4.14 22.45
CA THR A 598 -27.66 -3.86 22.83
C THR A 598 -28.64 -4.09 21.70
#